data_AF-A0A1C5G760-F1
#
_entry.id   AF-A0A1C5G760-F1
#
_cell.length_a   1.000
_cell.length_b   1.000
_cell.length_c   1.000
_cell.angle_alpha   90.00
_cell.angle_beta   90.00
_cell.angle_gamma   90.00
#
_symmetry.space_group_name_H-M   'P 1'
#
loop_
_entity.id
_entity.type
_entity.pdbx_description
1 polymer ?
#
loop_
_entity_poly.entity_id
_entity_poly.type
_entity_poly.pdbx_seq_one_letter_code
_entity_poly.pdbx_strand_id
1 'polypeptide(L)'
;MVIGVARAEEPATGLTGDLRELQRQLFAARRAVNMFGSNVNQAAAAANATGELPGWAVEAVQLCAHAVARLDQVTALIDRRLR
;
A
#
# COMPACT_ATOMS: atom_id res chain seq x y z
N MET A 1 -30.38 23.15 39.19
CA MET A 1 -30.47 22.38 37.93
C MET A 1 -30.38 23.36 36.77
N VAL A 2 -29.21 23.47 36.16
CA VAL A 2 -29.03 24.07 34.82
C VAL A 2 -28.03 23.17 34.11
N ILE A 3 -28.50 22.47 33.08
CA ILE A 3 -27.69 21.59 32.24
C ILE A 3 -27.13 22.48 31.12
N GLY A 4 -25.80 22.65 31.07
CA GLY A 4 -25.09 23.22 29.93
C GLY A 4 -24.36 22.08 29.22
N VAL A 5 -24.92 21.61 28.12
CA VAL A 5 -24.40 20.49 27.32
C VAL A 5 -23.08 20.90 26.66
N ALA A 6 -22.01 20.15 26.93
CA ALA A 6 -20.75 20.25 26.21
C ALA A 6 -20.97 19.93 24.72
N ARG A 7 -20.74 20.90 23.84
CA ARG A 7 -20.52 20.64 22.42
C ARG A 7 -19.01 20.68 22.17
N ALA A 8 -18.39 19.50 22.20
CA ALA A 8 -17.10 19.31 21.56
C ALA A 8 -17.34 19.35 20.04
N GLU A 9 -17.12 20.51 19.43
CA GLU A 9 -16.96 20.63 17.98
C GLU A 9 -15.55 20.18 17.60
N GLU A 10 -15.32 18.89 17.38
CA GLU A 10 -14.20 18.44 16.54
C GLU A 10 -14.56 17.14 15.80
N PRO A 11 -14.82 17.18 14.48
CA PRO A 11 -14.59 15.98 13.68
C PRO A 11 -13.92 16.19 12.30
N ALA A 12 -13.59 17.42 11.89
CA ALA A 12 -13.02 17.65 10.54
C ALA A 12 -11.53 17.24 10.42
N THR A 13 -10.77 17.37 11.51
CA THR A 13 -9.33 17.06 11.54
C THR A 13 -9.05 15.55 11.46
N GLY A 14 -9.92 14.73 12.05
CA GLY A 14 -9.78 13.26 12.06
C GLY A 14 -9.92 12.64 10.67
N LEU A 15 -10.95 13.04 9.92
CA LEU A 15 -11.18 12.51 8.56
C LEU A 15 -10.05 12.86 7.59
N THR A 16 -9.54 14.10 7.67
CA THR A 16 -8.46 14.56 6.80
C THR A 16 -7.13 13.89 7.13
N GLY A 17 -6.86 13.61 8.41
CA GLY A 17 -5.70 12.84 8.86
C GLY A 17 -5.73 11.40 8.36
N ASP A 18 -6.88 10.74 8.45
CA ASP A 18 -7.10 9.37 7.97
C ASP A 18 -6.90 9.25 6.45
N LEU A 19 -7.41 10.22 5.67
CA LEU A 19 -7.25 10.23 4.21
C LEU A 19 -5.79 10.43 3.77
N ARG A 20 -5.04 11.30 4.47
CA ARG A 20 -3.60 11.52 4.19
C ARG A 20 -2.80 10.25 4.46
N GLU A 21 -3.10 9.54 5.52
CA GLU A 21 -2.42 8.29 5.86
C GLU A 21 -2.76 7.18 4.85
N LEU A 22 -4.02 7.02 4.45
CA LEU A 22 -4.42 6.09 3.40
C LEU A 22 -3.73 6.41 2.06
N GLN A 23 -3.68 7.69 1.68
CA GLN A 23 -2.99 8.15 0.47
C GLN A 23 -1.48 7.80 0.52
N ARG A 24 -0.83 8.01 1.66
CA ARG A 24 0.59 7.66 1.86
C ARG A 24 0.82 6.15 1.71
N GLN A 25 -0.03 5.34 2.33
CA GLN A 25 0.06 3.87 2.23
C GLN A 25 -0.16 3.39 0.80
N LEU A 26 -1.13 3.96 0.08
CA LEU A 26 -1.40 3.64 -1.32
C LEU A 26 -0.20 3.98 -2.22
N PHE A 27 0.41 5.17 -2.04
CA PHE A 27 1.60 5.54 -2.81
C PHE A 27 2.82 4.66 -2.48
N ALA A 28 2.98 4.22 -1.24
CA ALA A 28 4.03 3.27 -0.87
C ALA A 28 3.82 1.92 -1.56
N ALA A 29 2.59 1.39 -1.54
CA ALA A 29 2.24 0.14 -2.22
C ALA A 29 2.45 0.25 -3.74
N ARG A 30 1.98 1.34 -4.37
CA ARG A 30 2.20 1.61 -5.81
C ARG A 30 3.68 1.60 -6.18
N ARG A 31 4.54 2.22 -5.37
CA ARG A 31 6.00 2.23 -5.62
C ARG A 31 6.59 0.83 -5.54
N ALA A 32 6.20 0.03 -4.55
CA ALA A 32 6.68 -1.33 -4.40
C ALA A 32 6.28 -2.23 -5.59
N VAL A 33 5.04 -2.11 -6.08
CA VAL A 33 4.57 -2.83 -7.27
C VAL A 33 5.35 -2.42 -8.53
N ASN A 34 5.59 -1.13 -8.74
CA ASN A 34 6.39 -0.66 -9.88
C ASN A 34 7.84 -1.21 -9.84
N MET A 35 8.46 -1.23 -8.67
CA MET A 35 9.80 -1.80 -8.48
C MET A 35 9.83 -3.29 -8.78
N PHE A 36 8.80 -4.04 -8.37
CA PHE A 36 8.69 -5.45 -8.72
C PHE A 36 8.61 -5.66 -10.23
N GLY A 37 7.81 -4.88 -10.96
CA GLY A 37 7.73 -4.97 -12.42
C GLY A 37 9.10 -4.78 -13.08
N SER A 38 9.91 -3.84 -12.58
CA SER A 38 11.30 -3.65 -13.04
C SER A 38 12.18 -4.86 -12.73
N ASN A 39 12.09 -5.41 -11.52
CA ASN A 39 12.86 -6.59 -11.11
C ASN A 39 12.49 -7.82 -11.94
N VAL A 40 11.20 -8.06 -12.22
CA VAL A 40 10.78 -9.16 -13.11
C VAL A 40 11.31 -8.97 -14.52
N ASN A 41 11.28 -7.76 -15.05
CA ASN A 41 11.82 -7.47 -16.38
C ASN A 41 13.34 -7.73 -16.43
N GLN A 42 14.07 -7.38 -15.37
CA GLN A 42 15.50 -7.68 -15.24
C GLN A 42 15.76 -9.19 -15.12
N ALA A 43 14.93 -9.92 -14.35
CA ALA A 43 15.04 -11.36 -14.22
C ALA A 43 14.76 -12.08 -15.55
N ALA A 44 13.76 -11.63 -16.30
CA ALA A 44 13.46 -12.14 -17.63
C ALA A 44 14.59 -11.83 -18.62
N ALA A 45 15.17 -10.62 -18.58
CA ALA A 45 16.31 -10.27 -19.42
C ALA A 45 17.54 -11.13 -19.11
N ALA A 46 17.83 -11.37 -17.82
CA ALA A 46 18.91 -12.27 -17.40
C ALA A 46 18.65 -13.70 -17.89
N ALA A 47 17.44 -14.24 -17.66
CA ALA A 47 17.07 -15.57 -18.12
C ALA A 47 17.15 -15.71 -19.65
N ASN A 48 16.76 -14.68 -20.42
CA ASN A 48 16.90 -14.70 -21.87
C ASN A 48 18.37 -14.65 -22.32
N ALA A 49 19.25 -14.00 -21.56
CA ALA A 49 20.66 -13.87 -21.90
C ALA A 49 21.50 -15.07 -21.48
N THR A 50 21.20 -15.70 -20.34
CA THR A 50 22.03 -16.74 -19.73
C THR A 50 21.34 -18.10 -19.61
N GLY A 51 20.02 -18.17 -19.81
CA GLY A 51 19.21 -19.36 -19.52
C GLY A 51 18.88 -19.55 -18.04
N GLU A 52 19.35 -18.67 -17.15
CA GLU A 52 19.23 -18.81 -15.70
C GLU A 52 18.53 -17.61 -15.06
N LEU A 53 17.73 -17.86 -14.03
CA LEU A 53 17.15 -16.79 -13.22
C LEU A 53 18.18 -16.25 -12.22
N PRO A 54 18.19 -14.93 -11.94
CA PRO A 54 19.04 -14.37 -10.89
C PRO A 54 18.67 -14.93 -9.51
N GLY A 55 19.67 -15.16 -8.65
CA GLY A 55 19.45 -15.70 -7.30
C GLY A 55 18.50 -14.87 -6.42
N TRP A 56 18.40 -13.56 -6.67
CA TRP A 56 17.49 -12.64 -5.96
C TRP A 56 16.04 -12.69 -6.48
N ALA A 57 15.75 -13.40 -7.58
CA ALA A 57 14.43 -13.37 -8.21
C ALA A 57 13.31 -13.87 -7.28
N VAL A 58 13.60 -14.89 -6.47
CA VAL A 58 12.65 -15.42 -5.47
C VAL A 58 12.31 -14.37 -4.41
N GLU A 59 13.32 -13.65 -3.91
CA GLU A 59 13.16 -12.60 -2.91
C GLU A 59 12.36 -11.42 -3.47
N ALA A 60 12.60 -11.05 -4.73
CA ALA A 60 11.82 -10.02 -5.42
C ALA A 60 10.33 -10.39 -5.52
N VAL A 61 10.01 -11.66 -5.79
CA VAL A 61 8.62 -12.16 -5.81
C VAL A 61 7.98 -12.10 -4.42
N GLN A 62 8.70 -12.51 -3.37
CA GLN A 62 8.21 -12.44 -1.99
C GLN A 62 7.93 -10.99 -1.56
N LEU A 63 8.82 -10.06 -1.89
CA LEU A 63 8.62 -8.63 -1.60
C LEU A 63 7.37 -8.08 -2.30
N CYS A 64 7.07 -8.54 -3.52
CA CYS A 64 5.85 -8.17 -4.24
C CYS A 64 4.60 -8.73 -3.57
N ALA A 65 4.60 -10.02 -3.20
CA ALA A 65 3.47 -10.63 -2.51
C ALA A 65 3.12 -9.86 -1.23
N HIS A 66 4.13 -9.43 -0.46
CA HIS A 66 3.94 -8.57 0.70
C HIS A 66 3.38 -7.18 0.36
N ALA A 67 3.87 -6.55 -0.72
CA ALA A 67 3.35 -5.26 -1.18
C ALA A 67 1.89 -5.33 -1.63
N VAL A 68 1.50 -6.39 -2.34
CA VAL A 68 0.12 -6.66 -2.78
C VAL A 68 -0.79 -6.92 -1.58
N ALA A 69 -0.37 -7.76 -0.63
CA ALA A 69 -1.14 -8.00 0.59
C ALA A 69 -1.40 -6.70 1.39
N ARG A 70 -0.41 -5.79 1.43
CA ARG A 70 -0.57 -4.47 2.04
C ARG A 70 -1.55 -3.58 1.25
N LEU A 71 -1.52 -3.65 -0.07
CA LEU A 71 -2.48 -2.92 -0.93
C LEU A 71 -3.92 -3.39 -0.69
N ASP A 72 -4.12 -4.70 -0.56
CA ASP A 72 -5.45 -5.27 -0.28
C ASP A 72 -5.99 -4.81 1.07
N GLN A 73 -5.13 -4.74 2.09
CA GLN A 73 -5.49 -4.20 3.41
C GLN A 73 -5.93 -2.73 3.32
N VAL A 74 -5.19 -1.89 2.57
CA VAL A 74 -5.54 -0.47 2.37
C VAL A 74 -6.86 -0.35 1.61
N THR A 75 -7.06 -1.14 0.56
CA THR A 75 -8.31 -1.16 -0.21
C THR A 75 -9.50 -1.56 0.66
N ALA A 76 -9.35 -2.58 1.50
CA ALA A 76 -10.40 -2.99 2.44
C ALA A 76 -10.71 -1.91 3.49
N LEU A 77 -9.71 -1.16 3.96
CA LEU A 77 -9.91 -0.03 4.87
C LEU A 77 -10.66 1.13 4.21
N ILE A 78 -10.38 1.40 2.93
CA ILE A 78 -11.10 2.40 2.14
C ILE A 78 -12.55 1.95 1.95
N ASP A 79 -12.79 0.71 1.50
CA ASP A 79 -14.14 0.17 1.29
C ASP A 79 -14.99 0.24 2.56
N ARG A 80 -14.41 -0.11 3.72
CA ARG A 80 -15.10 -0.01 5.03
C ARG A 80 -15.45 1.42 5.44
N ARG A 81 -14.66 2.43 5.03
CA ARG A 81 -14.93 3.84 5.35
C ARG A 81 -15.91 4.51 4.38
N LEU A 82 -16.10 3.93 3.20
CA LEU A 82 -17.04 4.43 2.19
C LEU A 82 -18.47 3.86 2.33
N ARG A 83 -18.66 2.81 3.14
CA ARG A 83 -19.97 2.26 3.51
C ARG A 83 -20.50 2.91 4.78
#